data_AF-L0FTT7-F1
#
_entry.id   AF-L0FTT7-F1
#
_cell.length_a   1.000
_cell.length_b   1.000
_cell.length_c   1.000
_cell.angle_alpha   90.00
_cell.angle_beta   90.00
_cell.angle_gamma   90.00
#
_symmetry.space_group_name_H-M   'P 1'
#
loop_
_entity.id
_entity.type
_entity.pdbx_description
1 polymer ?
#
loop_
_entity_poly.entity_id
_entity_poly.type
_entity_poly.pdbx_seq_one_letter_code
_entity_poly.pdbx_strand_id
1 'polypeptide(L)'
;MINIQKDELIIELIRQDLKHNQLIKGLDILDLDAGHRHHLGIMDLVKRLMEVPAILENDFLDTYMGYMDRCLEYPISSLGEELSKLAEECFNDVNKIGVDQKK
;
A
#
# COMPACT_ATOMS: atom_id res chain seq x y z
N MET A 1 22.29 -11.01 -8.24
CA MET A 1 20.85 -10.77 -8.44
C MET A 1 20.13 -11.15 -7.16
N ILE A 2 19.37 -10.22 -6.59
CA ILE A 2 18.48 -10.56 -5.46
C ILE A 2 17.29 -11.31 -6.08
N ASN A 3 16.95 -12.48 -5.53
CA ASN A 3 15.80 -13.28 -5.95
C ASN A 3 14.71 -13.15 -4.90
N ILE A 4 13.80 -12.21 -5.09
CA ILE A 4 12.65 -11.95 -4.20
C ILE A 4 11.43 -12.61 -4.83
N GLN A 5 10.60 -13.29 -4.04
CA GLN A 5 9.34 -13.83 -4.56
C GLN A 5 8.37 -12.70 -4.91
N LYS A 6 7.49 -12.91 -5.90
CA LYS A 6 6.55 -11.86 -6.38
C LYS A 6 5.71 -11.29 -5.24
N ASP A 7 5.15 -12.15 -4.41
CA ASP A 7 4.28 -11.75 -3.29
C ASP A 7 5.08 -10.99 -2.22
N GLU A 8 6.29 -11.45 -1.91
CA GLU A 8 7.21 -10.76 -0.99
C GLU A 8 7.59 -9.37 -1.50
N LEU A 9 7.84 -9.23 -2.81
CA LEU A 9 8.08 -7.93 -3.44
C LEU A 9 6.87 -7.01 -3.34
N ILE A 10 5.66 -7.53 -3.57
CA ILE A 10 4.43 -6.72 -3.48
C ILE A 10 4.22 -6.25 -2.04
N ILE A 11 4.40 -7.13 -1.05
CA ILE A 11 4.28 -6.76 0.38
C ILE A 11 5.30 -5.68 0.74
N GLU A 12 6.55 -5.81 0.28
CA GLU A 12 7.58 -4.79 0.53
C GLU A 12 7.22 -3.45 -0.12
N LEU A 13 6.70 -3.46 -1.34
CA LEU A 13 6.23 -2.25 -2.01
C LEU A 13 5.10 -1.57 -1.22
N ILE A 14 4.09 -2.33 -0.81
CA ILE A 14 2.98 -1.80 0.01
C ILE A 14 3.53 -1.18 1.30
N ARG A 15 4.46 -1.85 1.99
CA ARG A 15 5.08 -1.33 3.22
C ARG A 15 5.81 -0.01 2.99
N GLN A 16 6.55 0.13 1.88
CA GLN A 16 7.23 1.38 1.54
C GLN A 16 6.23 2.51 1.22
N ASP A 17 5.12 2.19 0.56
CA ASP A 17 4.07 3.16 0.26
C ASP A 17 3.37 3.65 1.54
N LEU A 18 3.02 2.74 2.44
CA LEU A 18 2.45 3.06 3.75
C LEU A 18 3.39 3.95 4.58
N LYS A 19 4.68 3.62 4.60
CA LYS A 19 5.70 4.44 5.29
C LYS A 19 5.81 5.83 4.67
N HIS A 20 5.80 5.93 3.35
CA HIS A 20 5.81 7.21 2.66
C HIS A 20 4.55 8.02 3.02
N ASN A 21 3.39 7.38 3.05
CA ASN A 21 2.14 8.02 3.42
C ASN A 21 2.12 8.52 4.87
N GLN A 22 2.70 7.77 5.82
CA GLN A 22 2.90 8.24 7.20
C GLN A 22 3.73 9.54 7.23
N LEU A 23 4.83 9.60 6.45
CA LEU A 23 5.64 10.81 6.36
C LEU A 23 4.84 11.97 5.79
N ILE A 24 4.18 11.77 4.65
CA ILE A 24 3.47 12.84 3.95
C ILE A 24 2.29 13.37 4.79
N LYS A 25 1.43 12.49 5.31
CA LYS A 25 0.33 12.90 6.19
C LYS A 25 0.83 13.51 7.50
N GLY A 26 1.95 13.02 8.04
CA GLY A 26 2.60 13.61 9.21
C GLY A 26 3.09 15.04 8.98
N LEU A 27 3.62 15.33 7.79
CA LEU A 27 4.00 16.69 7.37
C LEU A 27 2.77 17.58 7.16
N ASP A 28 1.69 17.05 6.59
CA ASP A 28 0.43 17.79 6.42
C ASP A 28 -0.21 18.20 7.75
N ILE A 29 -0.15 17.34 8.77
CA ILE A 29 -0.59 17.68 10.14
C ILE A 29 0.18 18.89 10.71
N LEU A 30 1.38 19.15 10.20
CA LEU A 30 2.22 20.29 10.57
C LEU A 30 2.08 21.49 9.60
N ASP A 31 1.04 21.50 8.75
CA ASP A 31 0.78 22.52 7.72
C ASP A 31 1.94 22.71 6.71
N LEU A 32 2.71 21.64 6.44
CA LEU A 32 3.82 21.68 5.48
C LEU A 32 3.41 21.34 4.03
N ASP A 33 2.13 21.06 3.80
CA ASP A 33 1.50 20.96 2.48
C ASP A 33 2.21 19.97 1.52
N ALA A 34 2.45 18.76 2.02
CA ALA A 34 3.17 17.67 1.36
C ALA A 34 2.23 16.73 0.58
N GLY A 35 0.98 16.54 1.04
CA GLY A 35 0.00 15.56 0.55
C GLY A 35 -0.28 15.60 -0.94
N HIS A 36 -0.35 16.80 -1.51
CA HIS A 36 -0.65 16.99 -2.93
C HIS A 36 0.61 17.07 -3.81
N ARG A 37 1.83 17.08 -3.21
CA ARG A 37 3.10 17.28 -3.94
C ARG A 37 3.90 16.00 -4.10
N HIS A 38 3.68 15.03 -3.22
CA HIS A 38 4.51 13.84 -3.13
C HIS A 38 3.65 12.59 -3.33
N HIS A 39 3.94 11.87 -4.42
CA HIS A 39 3.34 10.59 -4.74
C HIS A 39 4.38 9.73 -5.44
N LEU A 40 4.53 8.48 -5.01
CA LEU A 40 5.54 7.55 -5.54
C LEU A 40 5.03 6.68 -6.70
N GLY A 41 3.71 6.56 -6.89
CA GLY A 41 3.13 5.66 -7.89
C GLY A 41 3.28 4.17 -7.55
N ILE A 42 3.55 3.83 -6.28
CA ILE A 42 3.72 2.45 -5.85
C ILE A 42 2.40 1.69 -5.92
N MET A 43 1.28 2.30 -5.53
CA MET A 43 -0.06 1.70 -5.69
C MET A 43 -0.33 1.24 -7.15
N ASP A 44 0.01 2.06 -8.15
CA ASP A 44 -0.13 1.68 -9.57
C ASP A 44 0.82 0.55 -9.99
N LEU A 45 2.00 0.47 -9.38
CA LEU A 45 2.93 -0.65 -9.58
C LEU A 45 2.36 -1.93 -8.96
N VAL A 46 1.83 -1.86 -7.74
CA VAL A 46 1.18 -2.99 -7.05
C VAL A 46 -0.01 -3.49 -7.87
N LYS A 47 -0.88 -2.59 -8.34
CA LYS A 47 -2.03 -2.92 -9.20
C LYS A 47 -1.62 -3.73 -10.43
N ARG A 48 -0.53 -3.30 -11.10
CA ARG A 48 0.01 -4.00 -12.29
C ARG A 48 0.65 -5.34 -11.93
N LEU A 49 1.40 -5.41 -10.83
CA LEU A 49 2.00 -6.66 -10.37
C LEU A 49 0.93 -7.69 -9.97
N MET A 50 -0.16 -7.25 -9.37
CA MET A 50 -1.29 -8.11 -9.01
C MET A 50 -2.24 -8.42 -10.17
N GLU A 51 -1.99 -7.85 -11.36
CA GLU A 51 -2.79 -8.08 -12.58
C GLU A 51 -4.29 -7.79 -12.35
N VAL A 52 -4.58 -6.72 -11.60
CA VAL A 52 -5.96 -6.35 -11.24
C VAL A 52 -6.78 -6.03 -12.50
N PRO A 53 -7.88 -6.75 -12.75
CA PRO A 53 -8.78 -6.46 -13.87
C PRO A 53 -9.45 -5.08 -13.72
N ALA A 54 -9.71 -4.39 -14.83
CA ALA A 54 -10.33 -3.06 -14.83
C ALA A 54 -11.70 -3.02 -14.11
N ILE A 55 -12.47 -4.12 -14.14
CA ILE A 55 -13.76 -4.20 -13.43
C ILE A 55 -13.62 -4.17 -11.90
N LEU A 56 -12.44 -4.50 -11.38
CA LEU A 56 -12.12 -4.52 -9.94
C LEU A 56 -11.26 -3.33 -9.52
N GLU A 57 -11.05 -2.35 -10.40
CA GLU A 57 -10.16 -1.22 -10.14
C GLU A 57 -10.63 -0.38 -8.94
N ASN A 58 -11.94 -0.08 -8.86
CA ASN A 58 -12.48 0.67 -7.74
C ASN A 58 -12.36 -0.10 -6.41
N ASP A 59 -12.68 -1.40 -6.41
CA ASP A 59 -12.57 -2.23 -5.20
C ASP A 59 -11.11 -2.32 -4.71
N PHE A 60 -10.16 -2.44 -5.65
CA PHE A 60 -8.73 -2.38 -5.35
C PHE A 60 -8.35 -1.03 -4.72
N LEU A 61 -8.75 0.08 -5.35
CA LEU A 61 -8.42 1.43 -4.90
C LEU A 61 -8.98 1.69 -3.50
N ASP A 62 -10.26 1.39 -3.28
CA ASP A 62 -10.93 1.59 -2.00
C ASP A 62 -10.27 0.77 -0.89
N THR A 63 -9.95 -0.49 -1.18
CA THR A 63 -9.24 -1.37 -0.23
C THR A 63 -7.87 -0.80 0.11
N TYR A 64 -7.05 -0.52 -0.91
CA TYR A 64 -5.69 -0.03 -0.73
C TYR A 64 -5.65 1.31 0.01
N MET A 65 -6.52 2.25 -0.38
CA MET A 65 -6.62 3.56 0.27
C MET A 65 -7.06 3.45 1.73
N GLY A 66 -7.95 2.52 2.07
CA GLY A 66 -8.31 2.24 3.47
C GLY A 66 -7.10 1.84 4.33
N TYR A 67 -6.17 1.06 3.77
CA TYR A 67 -4.90 0.75 4.44
C TYR A 67 -3.95 1.94 4.53
N MET A 68 -3.93 2.81 3.51
CA MET A 68 -3.17 4.07 3.54
C MET A 68 -3.67 4.98 4.67
N ASP A 69 -4.98 5.06 4.93
CA ASP A 69 -5.48 5.87 6.04
C ASP A 69 -5.14 5.26 7.41
N ARG A 70 -5.23 3.92 7.54
CA ARG A 70 -4.89 3.19 8.77
C ARG A 70 -3.41 3.27 9.14
N CYS A 71 -2.51 3.62 8.22
CA CYS A 71 -1.06 3.66 8.51
C CYS A 71 -0.72 4.63 9.66
N LEU A 72 -1.53 5.67 9.89
CA LEU A 72 -1.33 6.62 10.99
C LEU A 72 -1.64 6.06 12.38
N GLU A 73 -2.32 4.92 12.47
CA GLU A 73 -2.63 4.24 13.73
C GLU A 73 -1.41 3.47 14.28
N TYR A 74 -0.36 3.33 13.47
CA TYR A 74 0.86 2.57 13.79
C TYR A 74 2.01 3.52 14.17
N PRO A 75 2.92 3.10 15.07
CA PRO A 75 4.09 3.90 15.41
C PRO A 75 4.99 4.17 14.19
N ILE A 76 5.62 5.35 14.17
CA ILE A 76 6.63 5.69 13.17
C ILE A 76 7.93 4.97 13.51
N SER A 77 8.52 4.31 12.52
CA SER A 77 9.80 3.61 12.67
C SER A 77 10.75 3.87 11.50
N SER A 78 12.03 3.58 11.70
CA SER A 78 13.07 3.93 10.72
C SER A 78 12.95 3.16 9.41
N LEU A 79 12.56 1.88 9.48
CA LEU A 79 12.45 0.97 8.34
C LEU A 79 10.99 0.63 7.99
N GLY A 80 10.01 1.14 8.74
CA GLY A 80 8.61 0.76 8.60
C GLY A 80 8.29 -0.63 9.14
N GLU A 81 9.14 -1.19 10.01
CA GLU A 81 8.98 -2.50 10.62
C GLU A 81 7.62 -2.69 11.32
N GLU A 82 7.07 -1.64 11.94
CA GLU A 82 5.75 -1.63 12.60
C GLU A 82 4.59 -1.80 11.61
N LEU A 83 4.80 -1.46 10.33
CA LEU A 83 3.79 -1.56 9.27
C LEU A 83 3.77 -2.93 8.58
N SER A 84 4.68 -3.85 8.93
CA SER A 84 4.84 -5.13 8.21
C SER A 84 3.52 -5.92 8.19
N LYS A 85 2.84 -6.02 9.33
CA LYS A 85 1.54 -6.69 9.42
C LYS A 85 0.44 -5.98 8.62
N LEU A 86 0.44 -4.65 8.63
CA LEU A 86 -0.54 -3.85 7.88
C LEU A 86 -0.36 -4.05 6.36
N ALA A 87 0.90 -4.14 5.90
CA ALA A 87 1.21 -4.42 4.50
C ALA A 87 0.77 -5.84 4.08
N GLU A 88 1.00 -6.84 4.93
CA GLU A 88 0.52 -8.22 4.71
C GLU A 88 -1.01 -8.29 4.67
N GLU A 89 -1.70 -7.61 5.58
CA GLU A 89 -3.17 -7.52 5.60
C GLU A 89 -3.71 -6.89 4.30
N CYS A 90 -3.11 -5.77 3.87
CA CYS A 90 -3.45 -5.10 2.61
C CYS A 90 -3.28 -6.04 1.42
N PHE A 91 -2.11 -6.69 1.31
CA PHE A 91 -1.84 -7.66 0.23
C PHE A 91 -2.89 -8.78 0.21
N ASN A 92 -3.18 -9.37 1.37
CA ASN A 92 -4.14 -10.46 1.48
C ASN A 92 -5.56 -10.04 1.08
N ASP A 93 -6.01 -8.86 1.51
CA ASP A 93 -7.35 -8.38 1.21
C ASP A 93 -7.50 -8.00 -0.26
N VAL A 94 -6.51 -7.31 -0.83
CA VAL A 94 -6.49 -7.02 -2.27
C VAL A 94 -6.47 -8.31 -3.09
N ASN A 95 -5.72 -9.32 -2.66
CA ASN A 95 -5.64 -10.60 -3.37
C ASN A 95 -6.99 -11.35 -3.35
N LYS A 96 -7.78 -11.25 -2.27
CA LYS A 96 -9.12 -11.86 -2.20
C LYS A 96 -10.08 -11.30 -3.25
N ILE A 97 -10.00 -10.00 -3.54
CA ILE A 97 -10.81 -9.34 -4.58
C ILE A 97 -10.65 -10.06 -5.93
N GLY A 98 -9.43 -10.50 -6.26
CA GLY A 98 -9.14 -11.23 -7.50
C GLY A 98 -9.48 -12.73 -7.47
N VAL A 99 -9.65 -13.33 -6.30
CA VAL A 99 -9.94 -14.77 -6.12
C VAL A 99 -11.44 -15.05 -6.09
N ASP A 100 -12.22 -14.17 -5.45
CA ASP A 100 -13.66 -14.40 -5.24
C ASP A 100 -14.50 -14.30 -6.53
N GLN A 101 -13.93 -13.77 -7.62
CA GLN A 101 -14.60 -13.70 -8.94
C GLN A 101 -14.12 -14.74 -9.96
N LYS A 102 -13.28 -15.71 -9.56
CA LYS A 102 -12.89 -16.86 -10.39
C LYS A 102 -13.74 -18.13 -10.15
N LYS A 103 -14.80 -18.03 -9.35
CA LYS A 103 -15.82 -19.08 -9.13
C LYS A 103 -17.13 -18.70 -9.79
#